data_AF-A0A6M3M4M5-F1
#
_entry.id   AF-A0A6M3M4M5-F1
#
_cell.length_a   1.000
_cell.length_b   1.000
_cell.length_c   1.000
_cell.angle_alpha   90.00
_cell.angle_beta   90.00
_cell.angle_gamma   90.00
#
_symmetry.space_group_name_H-M   'P 1'
#
loop_
_entity.id
_entity.type
_entity.pdbx_description
1 polymer ?
#
loop_
_entity_poly.entity_id
_entity_poly.type
_entity_poly.pdbx_seq_one_letter_code
_entity_poly.pdbx_strand_id
1 'polypeptide(L)' 'MTLDEANKMTLTKAIELLQRDLDDPGSVDILDLNKAQEWGIEALKRVKEGRQQGLRIYIDLLPGETLE' A
#
# COMPACT_ATOMS: atom_id res chain seq x y z
N MET A 1 -14.27 -15.24 -4.88
CA MET A 1 -13.24 -14.23 -4.62
C MET A 1 -13.61 -12.97 -5.35
N THR A 2 -13.85 -11.89 -4.63
CA THR A 2 -14.15 -10.57 -5.19
C THR A 2 -12.86 -9.83 -5.55
N LEU A 3 -12.95 -8.80 -6.41
CA LEU A 3 -11.81 -7.95 -6.77
C LEU A 3 -11.18 -7.28 -5.53
N ASP A 4 -12.01 -6.92 -4.55
CA ASP A 4 -11.58 -6.35 -3.27
C ASP A 4 -10.79 -7.34 -2.41
N GLU A 5 -11.19 -8.61 -2.38
CA GLU A 5 -10.45 -9.66 -1.66
C GLU A 5 -9.09 -9.92 -2.29
N ALA A 6 -9.00 -9.95 -3.62
CA ALA A 6 -7.74 -10.12 -4.34
C ALA A 6 -6.79 -8.92 -4.14
N ASN A 7 -7.33 -7.71 -4.13
CA ASN A 7 -6.58 -6.48 -3.86
C ASN A 7 -6.05 -6.44 -2.42
N LYS A 8 -6.88 -6.77 -1.42
CA LYS A 8 -6.45 -6.85 -0.01
C LYS A 8 -5.34 -7.88 0.17
N MET A 9 -5.47 -9.07 -0.43
CA MET A 9 -4.44 -10.10 -0.36
C MET A 9 -3.10 -9.65 -0.97
N THR A 10 -3.16 -8.88 -2.06
CA THR A 10 -1.97 -8.32 -2.72
C THR A 10 -1.26 -7.27 -1.85
N LEU A 11 -2.02 -6.40 -1.18
CA LEU A 11 -1.47 -5.38 -0.29
C LEU A 11 -0.90 -5.96 1.01
N THR A 12 -1.57 -6.96 1.61
CA THR A 12 -1.02 -7.68 2.75
C THR A 12 0.35 -8.28 2.41
N LYS A 13 0.45 -8.93 1.24
CA LYS A 13 1.72 -9.50 0.77
C LYS A 13 2.79 -8.43 0.51
N ALA A 14 2.40 -7.26 -0.01
CA ALA A 14 3.30 -6.13 -0.20
C ALA A 14 3.93 -5.68 1.14
N ILE A 15 3.09 -5.51 2.16
CA ILE A 15 3.50 -5.10 3.50
C ILE A 15 4.43 -6.14 4.13
N GLU A 16 4.09 -7.43 4.02
CA GLU A 16 4.92 -8.52 4.55
C GLU A 16 6.32 -8.53 3.93
N LEU A 17 6.43 -8.35 2.61
CA LEU A 17 7.72 -8.28 1.93
C LEU A 17 8.53 -7.07 2.39
N LEU A 18 7.93 -5.89 2.43
CA LEU A 18 8.62 -4.67 2.84
C LEU A 18 9.06 -4.73 4.32
N GLN A 19 8.22 -5.28 5.20
CA GLN A 19 8.56 -5.43 6.62
C GLN A 19 9.72 -6.41 6.81
N ARG A 20 9.72 -7.53 6.06
CA ARG A 20 10.81 -8.51 6.12
C ARG A 20 12.16 -7.90 5.74
N ASP A 21 12.19 -7.06 4.71
CA ASP A 21 13.42 -6.37 4.29
C ASP A 21 13.83 -5.26 5.26
N LEU A 22 12.89 -4.61 5.94
CA LEU A 22 13.21 -3.67 7.02
C LEU A 22 13.84 -4.37 8.22
N ASP A 23 13.32 -5.55 8.59
CA ASP A 23 13.80 -6.32 9.73
C ASP A 23 15.15 -7.01 9.41
N ASP A 24 15.34 -7.45 8.16
CA ASP A 24 16.59 -8.06 7.65
C ASP A 24 16.91 -7.55 6.24
N PRO A 25 17.68 -6.44 6.12
CA PRO A 25 17.99 -5.80 4.83
C PRO A 25 18.69 -6.72 3.84
N GLY A 26 18.09 -6.87 2.65
CA GLY A 26 18.58 -7.75 1.60
C GLY A 26 18.03 -9.18 1.67
N SER A 27 17.13 -9.47 2.62
CA SER A 27 16.43 -10.75 2.71
C SER A 27 15.32 -10.93 1.67
N VAL A 28 14.98 -9.86 0.95
CA VAL A 28 13.98 -9.86 -0.13
C VAL A 28 14.66 -9.53 -1.45
N ASP A 29 14.27 -10.23 -2.51
CA ASP A 29 14.75 -9.93 -3.85
C ASP A 29 14.29 -8.53 -4.30
N ILE A 30 15.17 -7.81 -4.99
CA ILE A 30 14.90 -6.44 -5.42
C ILE A 30 13.68 -6.33 -6.36
N LEU A 31 13.39 -7.37 -7.15
CA LEU A 31 12.21 -7.39 -8.03
C LEU A 31 10.93 -7.52 -7.20
N ASP A 32 10.95 -8.32 -6.14
CA ASP A 32 9.82 -8.46 -5.21
C ASP A 32 9.58 -7.18 -4.41
N LEU A 33 10.66 -6.49 -3.99
CA LEU A 33 10.57 -5.18 -3.35
C LEU A 33 9.95 -4.12 -4.28
N ASN A 34 10.44 -4.03 -5.52
CA ASN A 34 9.89 -3.10 -6.50
C ASN A 34 8.38 -3.36 -6.72
N LYS A 35 8.00 -4.63 -6.84
CA LYS A 35 6.59 -5.00 -7.01
C LYS A 35 5.74 -4.65 -5.79
N ALA A 36 6.26 -4.85 -4.59
CA ALA A 36 5.59 -4.45 -3.34
C ALA A 36 5.40 -2.93 -3.27
N GLN A 37 6.40 -2.15 -3.69
CA GLN A 37 6.31 -0.69 -3.77
C GLN A 37 5.27 -0.23 -4.80
N GLU A 38 5.23 -0.85 -5.98
CA GLU A 38 4.21 -0.56 -7.01
C GLU A 38 2.79 -0.77 -6.47
N TRP A 39 2.56 -1.89 -5.76
CA TRP A 39 1.28 -2.16 -5.12
C TRP A 39 0.92 -1.11 -4.06
N GLY A 40 1.89 -0.68 -3.25
CA GLY A 40 1.72 0.39 -2.28
C GLY A 40 1.30 1.71 -2.94
N ILE A 41 2.04 2.14 -3.97
CA ILE A 41 1.75 3.37 -4.72
C ILE A 41 0.35 3.33 -5.34
N GLU A 42 -0.03 2.20 -5.93
CA GLU A 42 -1.34 2.05 -6.57
C GLU A 42 -2.49 2.11 -5.54
N ALA A 43 -2.29 1.55 -4.34
CA ALA A 43 -3.25 1.72 -3.26
C ALA A 43 -3.39 3.19 -2.83
N LEU A 44 -2.29 3.92 -2.72
CA LEU A 44 -2.31 5.34 -2.36
C LEU A 44 -3.03 6.21 -3.40
N LYS A 45 -2.91 5.88 -4.70
CA LYS A 45 -3.68 6.56 -5.76
C LYS A 45 -5.18 6.33 -5.59
N ARG A 46 -5.62 5.09 -5.35
CA ARG A 46 -7.04 4.77 -5.14
C ARG A 46 -7.62 5.50 -3.92
N VAL A 47 -6.83 5.59 -2.85
CA VAL A 47 -7.13 6.40 -1.67
C VAL A 47 -7.35 7.87 -2.04
N LYS A 48 -6.42 8.46 -2.81
CA LYS A 48 -6.52 9.85 -3.26
C LYS A 48 -7.74 10.09 -4.15
N GLU A 49 -8.01 9.20 -5.10
CA GLU A 49 -9.19 9.28 -5.98
C GLU A 49 -10.49 9.18 -5.16
N GLY A 50 -10.55 8.27 -4.20
CA GLY A 50 -11.68 8.15 -3.29
C GLY A 50 -11.91 9.43 -2.46
N ARG A 51 -10.83 10.03 -1.93
CA ARG A 51 -10.89 11.34 -1.25
C ARG A 51 -11.44 12.43 -2.17
N GLN A 52 -10.98 12.52 -3.42
CA GLN A 52 -11.44 13.53 -4.39
C GLN A 52 -12.91 13.38 -4.77
N GLN A 53 -13.44 12.16 -4.78
CA GLN A 53 -14.84 11.87 -5.10
C GLN A 53 -15.79 12.11 -3.91
N GLY A 54 -15.29 12.65 -2.79
CA GLY A 54 -16.10 12.92 -1.61
C GLY A 54 -16.58 11.66 -0.89
N LEU A 55 -16.03 10.48 -1.23
CA LEU A 55 -16.23 9.29 -0.44
C LEU A 55 -15.61 9.56 0.93
N ARG A 56 -16.42 9.47 1.99
CA ARG A 56 -15.94 9.43 3.38
C ARG A 56 -15.19 8.11 3.61
N ILE A 57 -14.04 7.97 2.95
CA ILE A 57 -13.05 7.01 3.34
C ILE A 57 -12.30 7.71 4.48
N TYR A 58 -12.61 7.34 5.72
CA TYR A 58 -11.81 7.73 6.88
C TYR A 58 -10.45 7.07 6.70
N ILE A 59 -9.57 7.77 6.00
CA ILE A 59 -8.19 7.38 5.83
C ILE A 59 -7.45 8.36 6.70
N ASP A 60 -6.97 7.86 7.84
CA ASP A 60 -6.01 8.57 8.68
C ASP A 60 -4.93 9.18 7.79
N LEU A 61 -4.42 10.35 8.18
CA LEU A 61 -3.33 11.01 7.46
C LEU A 61 -2.23 9.97 7.20
N LEU A 62 -1.80 9.86 5.95
CA LEU A 62 -0.66 9.00 5.65
C LEU A 62 0.56 9.55 6.38
N PRO A 63 1.56 8.71 6.72
CA PRO A 63 2.79 9.19 7.33
C PRO A 63 3.38 10.37 6.55
N GLY A 64 3.48 11.54 7.19
CA GLY A 64 3.97 12.78 6.59
C GLY A 64 2.92 13.73 6.02
N GLU A 65 1.62 13.36 5.97
CA GLU A 65 0.54 14.29 5.63
C GLU A 65 0.15 15.17 6.84
N THR A 66 -0.14 16.45 6.58
CA THR A 66 -0.70 17.40 7.57
C THR A 66 -2.08 17.88 7.13
N LEU A 67 -2.97 18.15 8.09
CA LEU A 67 -4.18 18.93 7.83
C LEU A 67 -3.75 20.38 7.59
N GLU A 68 -3.71 20.81 6.34
CA GLU A 68 -3.65 22.24 6.01
C GLU A 68 -4.92 22.97 6.48
#